data_AF-A0A927U8P3-F1
#
_entry.id   AF-A0A927U8P3-F1
#
_cell.length_a   1.000
_cell.length_b   1.000
_cell.length_c   1.000
_cell.angle_alpha   90.00
_cell.angle_beta   90.00
_cell.angle_gamma   90.00
#
_symmetry.space_group_name_H-M   'P 1'
#
loop_
_entity.id
_entity.type
_entity.pdbx_description
1 polymer ?
#
loop_
_entity_poly.entity_id
_entity_poly.type
_entity_poly.pdbx_seq_one_letter_code
_entity_poly.pdbx_strand_id
1 'polypeptide(L)' 'MDAREYLEILHVAERLKDTPRHCTTTKRRTESVAEHSWRISLMAFLLRHEFKD' A
#
# COMPACT_ATOMS: atom_id res chain seq x y z
N MET A 1 -17.39 -12.73 -2.06
CA MET A 1 -16.42 -12.45 -3.13
C MET A 1 -16.08 -13.77 -3.77
N ASP A 2 -16.39 -13.92 -5.05
CA ASP A 2 -15.94 -15.09 -5.82
C ASP A 2 -14.49 -14.91 -6.32
N ALA A 3 -13.92 -15.97 -6.90
CA ALA A 3 -12.52 -15.95 -7.35
C ALA A 3 -12.27 -14.93 -8.48
N ARG A 4 -13.27 -14.66 -9.32
CA ARG A 4 -13.15 -13.69 -10.41
C ARG A 4 -13.11 -12.27 -9.84
N GLU A 5 -14.03 -11.94 -8.95
CA GLU A 5 -14.07 -10.64 -8.28
C GLU A 5 -12.76 -10.35 -7.53
N TYR A 6 -12.20 -11.36 -6.85
CA TYR A 6 -10.91 -11.23 -6.18
C TYR A 6 -9.77 -10.88 -7.14
N LEU A 7 -9.69 -11.58 -8.28
CA LEU A 7 -8.65 -11.33 -9.29
C LEU A 7 -8.81 -9.97 -9.97
N GLU A 8 -10.03 -9.51 -10.19
CA GLU A 8 -10.30 -8.15 -10.71
C GLU A 8 -9.79 -7.07 -9.74
N ILE A 9 -10.01 -7.23 -8.43
CA ILE A 9 -9.49 -6.31 -7.42
C ILE A 9 -7.96 -6.29 -7.47
N LEU A 10 -7.31 -7.45 -7.52
CA LEU A 10 -5.85 -7.51 -7.61
C LEU A 10 -5.33 -6.86 -8.90
N HIS A 11 -6.01 -7.06 -10.03
CA HIS A 11 -5.64 -6.46 -11.29
C HIS A 11 -5.74 -4.93 -11.26
N VAL A 12 -6.80 -4.39 -10.64
CA VAL A 12 -6.94 -2.93 -10.45
C VAL A 12 -5.90 -2.38 -9.46
N ALA A 13 -5.64 -3.10 -8.36
CA ALA A 13 -4.67 -2.69 -7.34
C ALA A 13 -3.23 -2.65 -7.86
N GLU A 14 -2.91 -3.45 -8.87
CA GLU A 14 -1.59 -3.49 -9.52
C GLU A 14 -1.14 -2.11 -10.01
N ARG A 15 -2.08 -1.30 -10.53
CA ARG A 15 -1.86 0.07 -11.01
C ARG A 15 -1.25 1.02 -9.96
N LEU A 16 -1.38 0.68 -8.68
CA LEU A 16 -0.79 1.46 -7.59
C LEU A 16 0.75 1.41 -7.61
N LYS A 17 1.34 0.39 -8.24
CA LYS A 17 2.80 0.29 -8.38
C LYS A 17 3.38 1.36 -9.30
N ASP A 18 2.61 1.77 -10.31
CA ASP A 18 3.01 2.78 -11.31
C ASP A 18 2.47 4.18 -11.01
N THR A 19 1.77 4.36 -9.88
CA THR A 19 1.25 5.68 -9.48
C THR A 19 2.25 6.36 -8.54
N PRO A 20 3.05 7.35 -8.99
CA PRO A 20 4.02 8.04 -8.14
C PRO A 20 3.34 8.99 -7.14
N ARG A 21 3.94 9.15 -5.97
CA ARG A 21 3.58 10.18 -4.98
C ARG A 21 4.55 11.37 -5.05
N HIS A 22 4.22 12.46 -4.38
CA HIS A 22 5.15 13.59 -4.22
C HIS A 22 6.31 13.28 -3.24
N CYS A 23 6.18 12.24 -2.42
CA CYS A 23 7.17 11.85 -1.43
C CYS A 23 8.35 11.12 -2.09
N THR A 24 9.55 11.25 -1.50
CA THR A 24 10.76 10.59 -1.97
C THR A 24 11.41 9.78 -0.85
N THR A 25 12.09 8.71 -1.23
CA THR A 25 12.96 7.93 -0.33
C THR A 25 14.21 8.72 0.06
N THR A 26 14.97 8.25 1.05
CA THR A 26 16.25 8.86 1.44
C THR A 26 17.25 8.96 0.28
N LYS A 27 17.15 8.06 -0.70
CA LYS A 27 17.96 8.08 -1.94
C LYS A 27 17.35 8.94 -3.05
N ARG A 28 16.36 9.78 -2.74
CA ARG A 28 15.64 10.69 -3.66
C ARG A 28 14.84 10.02 -4.78
N ARG A 29 14.61 8.70 -4.71
CA ARG A 29 13.66 8.03 -5.59
C ARG A 29 12.23 8.36 -5.16
N THR A 30 11.39 8.81 -6.08
CA THR A 30 9.95 8.99 -5.88
C THR A 30 9.29 7.66 -5.53
N GLU A 31 8.55 7.60 -4.41
CA GLU A 31 7.84 6.39 -4.01
C GLU A 31 6.52 6.24 -4.77
N SER A 32 6.08 5.01 -5.02
CA SER A 32 4.74 4.75 -5.56
C SER A 32 3.69 4.67 -4.45
N VAL A 33 2.41 4.76 -4.83
CA VAL A 33 1.30 4.58 -3.91
C VAL A 33 1.33 3.16 -3.31
N ALA A 34 1.69 2.13 -4.08
CA ALA A 34 1.81 0.76 -3.56
C ALA A 34 2.85 0.65 -2.44
N GLU A 35 4.04 1.23 -2.63
CA GLU A 35 5.11 1.21 -1.63
C GLU A 35 4.69 1.93 -0.34
N HIS A 36 4.05 3.08 -0.49
CA HIS A 36 3.55 3.87 0.62
C HIS A 36 2.46 3.11 1.41
N SER A 37 1.46 2.58 0.71
CA SER A 37 0.35 1.83 1.31
C SER A 37 0.84 0.59 2.06
N TRP A 38 1.83 -0.10 1.53
CA TRP A 38 2.47 -1.22 2.23
C TRP A 38 3.12 -0.77 3.54
N ARG A 39 3.90 0.32 3.52
CA ARG A 39 4.55 0.85 4.72
C ARG A 39 3.54 1.27 5.79
N ILE A 40 2.45 1.93 5.40
CA ILE A 40 1.38 2.34 6.33
C ILE A 40 0.64 1.13 6.91
N SER A 41 0.36 0.11 6.09
CA SER A 41 -0.27 -1.13 6.56
C SER A 41 0.61 -1.85 7.58
N LEU A 42 1.92 -1.92 7.33
CA LEU A 42 2.90 -2.46 8.27
C LEU A 42 2.93 -1.65 9.58
N MET A 43 2.93 -0.31 9.48
CA MET A 43 2.87 0.57 10.65
C MET A 43 1.61 0.31 11.49
N ALA A 44 0.45 0.25 10.85
CA ALA A 44 -0.82 -0.04 11.54
C ALA A 44 -0.80 -1.41 12.23
N PHE A 45 -0.29 -2.45 11.54
CA PHE A 45 -0.14 -3.77 12.14
C PHE A 45 0.78 -3.77 13.37
N LEU A 46 1.88 -3.01 13.34
CA LEU A 46 2.80 -2.91 14.48
C LEU A 46 2.20 -2.11 15.65
N LEU A 47 1.40 -1.08 15.36
CA LEU A 47 0.74 -0.23 16.37
C LEU A 47 -0.54 -0.85 16.98
N ARG A 48 -0.96 -2.04 16.53
CA ARG A 48 -2.23 -2.68 16.94
C ARG A 48 -2.42 -2.86 18.46
N HIS A 49 -1.33 -2.90 19.23
CA HIS A 49 -1.38 -3.09 20.68
C HIS A 49 -1.41 -1.77 21.46
N GLU A 50 -0.98 -0.67 20.82
CA GLU A 50 -0.94 0.67 21.41
C GLU A 50 -2.33 1.32 21.43
N PHE A 51 -3.15 1.02 20.42
CA PHE A 51 -4.51 1.53 20.28
C PHE A 51 -5.49 0.37 20.46
N LYS A 52 -5.80 0.06 21.73
CA LYS A 52 -6.90 -0.86 22.07
C LYS A 52 -8.20 -0.08 21.99
N ASP A 53 -9.21 -0.66 21.35
CA ASP A 53 -10.59 -0.13 21.31
C ASP A 53 -11.14 0.13 22.74
#